data_AF-A0A7S8CAM5-F1
#
_entry.id   AF-A0A7S8CAM5-F1
#
_cell.length_a   1.000
_cell.length_b   1.000
_cell.length_c   1.000
_cell.angle_alpha   90.00
_cell.angle_beta   90.00
_cell.angle_gamma   90.00
#
_symmetry.space_group_name_H-M   'P 1'
#
loop_
_entity.id
_entity.type
_entity.pdbx_description
1 polymer ?
#
loop_
_entity_poly.entity_id
_entity_poly.type
_entity_poly.pdbx_seq_one_letter_code
_entity_poly.pdbx_strand_id
1 'polypeptide(L)'
;MERKKQIESLIIIDELTRAYNRKYLTEAFTRLHDRFISSNQPFCVGFVDLDYFKKTNDVYGHLVGDRVLKEFTTFVQSNLSSEDILFRYGGEEFILLFANQTIENVVNKLNAVKNSFFKLPFETDNGTHFQSFSAGVVEVQATNPHISYWLDLADLALYDAKENGRNRVQPYKDKFNPVALPTIHVSIIEGDPIMQSIIHSNLKESALKFQIELHVHRFETAESYLNSTLVTNKKNFIILSNFLSGISGVELVNYLKGLNILPLSLLITSNKNKDELREMIAAGATDYINKPLSFELLQKKMEFFIQHIIEGDNNG
;
A
#
# COMPACT_ATOMS: atom_id res chain seq x y z
N MET A 1 -21.45 23.41 23.60
CA MET A 1 -20.66 22.22 23.18
C MET A 1 -19.86 22.47 21.90
N GLU A 2 -20.38 23.19 20.90
CA GLU A 2 -19.67 23.44 19.62
C GLU A 2 -18.37 24.26 19.77
N ARG A 3 -18.35 25.31 20.60
CA ARG A 3 -17.12 26.09 20.89
C ARG A 3 -16.00 25.26 21.52
N LYS A 4 -16.34 24.29 22.37
CA LYS A 4 -15.37 23.39 23.02
C LYS A 4 -14.78 22.42 22.00
N LYS A 5 -15.62 21.86 21.11
CA LYS A 5 -15.16 21.04 19.96
C LYS A 5 -14.30 21.84 18.98
N GLN A 6 -14.60 23.11 18.74
CA GLN A 6 -13.77 23.99 17.90
C GLN A 6 -12.40 24.26 18.55
N ILE A 7 -12.33 24.50 19.85
CA ILE A 7 -11.06 24.65 20.57
C ILE A 7 -10.28 23.32 20.59
N GLU A 8 -10.93 22.20 20.87
CA GLU A 8 -10.34 20.84 20.80
C GLU A 8 -9.86 20.49 19.39
N SER A 9 -10.49 21.04 18.34
CA SER A 9 -10.05 20.86 16.94
C SER A 9 -8.74 21.59 16.62
N LEU A 10 -8.41 22.65 17.36
CA LEU A 10 -7.19 23.45 17.21
C LEU A 10 -6.01 22.95 18.06
N ILE A 11 -6.25 22.02 19.00
CA ILE A 11 -5.18 21.42 19.78
C ILE A 11 -4.36 20.54 18.83
N ILE A 12 -3.12 20.94 18.58
CA ILE A 12 -2.13 20.21 17.76
C ILE A 12 -1.12 19.41 18.60
N ILE A 13 -1.21 19.49 19.92
CA ILE A 13 -0.31 18.83 20.88
C ILE A 13 -1.05 17.71 21.60
N ASP A 14 -0.42 16.55 21.76
CA ASP A 14 -0.92 15.45 22.59
C ASP A 14 -0.82 15.82 24.08
N GLU A 15 -1.90 15.64 24.84
CA GLU A 15 -1.98 16.11 26.22
C GLU A 15 -1.04 15.34 27.16
N LEU A 16 -0.85 14.04 26.91
CA LEU A 16 -0.05 13.17 27.77
C LEU A 16 1.45 13.37 27.51
N THR A 17 1.84 13.31 26.24
CA THR A 17 3.25 13.24 25.82
C THR A 17 3.84 14.58 25.43
N ARG A 18 3.01 15.58 25.12
CA ARG A 18 3.40 16.89 24.55
C ARG A 18 4.09 16.80 23.18
N ALA A 19 4.09 15.63 22.53
CA ALA A 19 4.38 15.53 21.10
C ALA A 19 3.30 16.24 20.27
N TYR A 20 3.56 16.50 19.00
CA TYR A 20 2.47 16.89 18.10
C TYR A 20 1.48 15.72 17.95
N ASN A 21 0.22 16.02 17.69
CA ASN A 21 -0.77 14.98 17.41
C ASN A 21 -0.95 14.77 15.91
N ARG A 22 -1.65 13.68 15.55
CA ARG A 22 -1.93 13.29 14.17
C ARG A 22 -2.54 14.41 13.30
N LYS A 23 -3.24 15.40 13.87
CA LYS A 23 -3.88 16.47 13.08
C LYS A 23 -2.86 17.39 12.41
N TYR A 24 -1.72 17.63 13.06
CA TYR A 24 -0.66 18.50 12.54
C TYR A 24 0.23 17.81 11.51
N LEU A 25 0.19 16.47 11.45
CA LEU A 25 1.08 15.66 10.65
C LEU A 25 1.00 15.98 9.15
N THR A 26 -0.22 16.10 8.60
CA THR A 26 -0.41 16.39 7.17
C THR A 26 0.19 17.74 6.77
N GLU A 27 -0.06 18.78 7.58
CA GLU A 27 0.48 20.13 7.32
C GLU A 27 2.01 20.15 7.36
N ALA A 28 2.59 19.52 8.40
CA ALA A 28 4.04 19.43 8.56
C ALA A 28 4.70 18.65 7.40
N PHE A 29 4.08 17.56 6.95
CA PHE A 29 4.56 16.79 5.81
C PHE A 29 4.51 17.60 4.51
N THR A 30 3.39 18.24 4.21
CA THR A 30 3.25 19.06 2.99
C THR A 30 4.34 20.11 2.91
N ARG A 31 4.65 20.78 4.04
CA ARG A 31 5.75 21.76 4.10
C ARG A 31 7.12 21.16 3.77
N LEU A 32 7.41 19.95 4.24
CA LEU A 32 8.67 19.26 3.90
C LEU A 32 8.68 18.80 2.44
N HIS A 33 7.55 18.32 1.92
CA HIS A 33 7.41 17.91 0.54
C HIS A 33 7.60 19.08 -0.44
N ASP A 34 7.01 20.25 -0.15
CA ASP A 34 7.20 21.45 -0.96
C ASP A 34 8.66 21.94 -0.94
N ARG A 35 9.34 21.79 0.21
CA ARG A 35 10.78 22.04 0.32
C ARG A 35 11.59 21.04 -0.51
N PHE A 36 11.23 19.75 -0.48
CA PHE A 36 11.86 18.71 -1.31
C PHE A 36 11.74 19.07 -2.79
N ILE A 37 10.55 19.42 -3.27
CA ILE A 37 10.32 19.82 -4.67
C ILE A 37 11.19 21.03 -5.06
N SER A 38 11.26 22.04 -4.20
CA SER A 38 11.94 23.30 -4.55
C SER A 38 13.46 23.26 -4.42
N SER A 39 14.01 22.38 -3.58
CA SER A 39 15.44 22.40 -3.22
C SER A 39 16.15 21.04 -3.30
N ASN A 40 15.43 19.98 -3.72
CA ASN A 40 15.91 18.60 -3.80
C ASN A 40 16.56 18.10 -2.49
N GLN A 41 16.08 18.59 -1.35
CA GLN A 41 16.56 18.22 -0.02
C GLN A 41 15.82 16.98 0.46
N PRO A 42 16.49 15.83 0.65
CA PRO A 42 15.83 14.58 1.05
C PRO A 42 15.23 14.70 2.44
N PHE A 43 14.12 14.01 2.67
CA PHE A 43 13.52 13.89 3.99
C PHE A 43 12.91 12.50 4.15
N CYS A 44 12.79 12.04 5.38
CA CYS A 44 12.28 10.70 5.68
C CYS A 44 11.06 10.74 6.59
N VAL A 45 10.24 9.70 6.47
CA VAL A 45 9.14 9.39 7.40
C VAL A 45 9.52 8.15 8.20
N GLY A 46 9.46 8.23 9.52
CA GLY A 46 9.62 7.10 10.43
C GLY A 46 8.31 6.76 11.12
N PHE A 47 7.92 5.48 11.11
CA PHE A 47 6.82 4.94 11.91
C PHE A 47 7.41 4.13 13.06
N VAL A 48 7.09 4.48 14.29
CA VAL A 48 7.65 3.89 15.51
C VAL A 48 6.55 3.33 16.40
N ASP A 49 6.82 2.19 17.02
CA ASP A 49 5.90 1.51 17.94
C ASP A 49 6.67 0.93 19.13
N LEU A 50 6.15 1.12 20.34
CA LEU A 50 6.74 0.58 21.56
C LEU A 50 6.46 -0.92 21.69
N ASP A 51 7.52 -1.72 21.67
CA ASP A 51 7.40 -3.18 21.62
C ASP A 51 6.70 -3.73 22.87
N TYR A 52 5.65 -4.53 22.68
CA TYR A 52 4.91 -5.18 23.77
C TYR A 52 4.35 -4.20 24.82
N PHE A 53 4.06 -2.95 24.45
CA PHE A 53 3.59 -1.94 25.41
C PHE A 53 2.29 -2.33 26.13
N LYS A 54 1.37 -3.04 25.47
CA LYS A 54 0.21 -3.65 26.14
C LYS A 54 0.62 -4.53 27.32
N LYS A 55 1.65 -5.37 27.18
CA LYS A 55 2.16 -6.21 28.28
C LYS A 55 2.74 -5.37 29.41
N THR A 56 3.41 -4.26 29.09
CA THR A 56 3.88 -3.29 30.10
C THR A 56 2.70 -2.75 30.91
N ASN A 57 1.60 -2.36 30.27
CA ASN A 57 0.39 -1.93 30.97
C ASN A 57 -0.24 -3.04 31.81
N ASP A 58 -0.32 -4.25 31.27
CA ASP A 58 -0.95 -5.39 31.96
C ASP A 58 -0.17 -5.82 33.21
N VAL A 59 1.17 -5.72 33.20
CA VAL A 59 2.05 -6.15 34.30
C VAL A 59 2.30 -5.05 35.33
N TYR A 60 2.47 -3.81 34.89
CA TYR A 60 2.92 -2.70 35.74
C TYR A 60 1.86 -1.59 35.92
N GLY A 61 0.72 -1.72 35.25
CA GLY A 61 -0.38 -0.76 35.30
C GLY A 61 -0.20 0.44 34.36
N HIS A 62 -1.32 1.09 34.04
CA HIS A 62 -1.37 2.22 33.10
C HIS A 62 -0.52 3.43 33.54
N LEU A 63 -0.31 3.64 34.83
CA LEU A 63 0.55 4.74 35.31
C LEU A 63 2.01 4.56 34.87
N VAL A 64 2.49 3.31 34.84
CA VAL A 64 3.84 3.00 34.34
C VAL A 64 3.88 3.15 32.82
N GLY A 65 2.85 2.70 32.10
CA GLY A 65 2.74 2.92 30.66
C GLY A 65 2.74 4.41 30.28
N ASP A 66 1.98 5.24 30.99
CA ASP A 66 1.95 6.69 30.79
C ASP A 66 3.33 7.33 31.02
N ARG A 67 4.07 6.87 32.04
CA ARG A 67 5.44 7.30 32.28
C ARG A 67 6.36 6.88 31.13
N VAL A 68 6.24 5.65 30.65
CA VAL A 68 7.01 5.16 29.49
C VAL A 68 6.77 6.02 28.25
N LEU A 69 5.52 6.39 27.94
CA LEU A 69 5.20 7.24 26.79
C LEU A 69 5.79 8.66 26.91
N LYS A 70 5.74 9.25 28.12
CA LYS A 70 6.31 10.58 28.41
C LYS A 70 7.82 10.59 28.30
N GLU A 71 8.47 9.61 28.91
CA GLU A 71 9.92 9.46 28.87
C GLU A 71 10.39 9.14 27.45
N PHE A 72 9.69 8.26 26.72
CA PHE A 72 9.99 8.01 25.32
C PHE A 72 9.96 9.28 24.49
N THR A 73 8.93 10.10 24.63
CA THR A 73 8.78 11.35 23.87
C THR A 73 9.91 12.32 24.20
N THR A 74 10.17 12.55 25.49
CA THR A 74 11.26 13.41 25.96
C THR A 74 12.62 12.92 25.47
N PHE A 75 12.86 11.62 25.60
CA PHE A 75 14.10 10.96 25.19
C PHE A 75 14.34 11.11 23.69
N VAL A 76 13.35 10.76 22.87
CA VAL A 76 13.46 10.88 21.40
C VAL A 76 13.69 12.35 21.03
N GLN A 77 12.89 13.30 21.53
CA GLN A 77 13.04 14.72 21.21
C GLN A 77 14.43 15.26 21.55
N SER A 78 15.03 14.86 22.67
CA SER A 78 16.40 15.29 23.04
C SER A 78 17.49 14.75 22.10
N ASN A 79 17.19 13.74 21.28
CA ASN A 79 18.11 13.15 20.29
C ASN A 79 17.78 13.54 18.84
N LEU A 80 16.73 14.33 18.65
CA LEU A 80 16.31 14.86 17.35
C LEU A 80 16.94 16.23 17.09
N SER A 81 17.06 16.59 15.81
CA SER A 81 17.42 17.96 15.42
C SER A 81 16.23 18.90 15.59
N SER A 82 16.48 20.22 15.57
CA SER A 82 15.41 21.23 15.66
C SER A 82 14.43 21.22 14.47
N GLU A 83 14.81 20.59 13.35
CA GLU A 83 13.94 20.45 12.17
C GLU A 83 13.20 19.12 12.12
N ASP A 84 13.58 18.15 12.95
CA ASP A 84 12.87 16.87 13.05
C ASP A 84 11.59 17.06 13.89
N ILE A 85 10.51 16.39 13.50
CA ILE A 85 9.20 16.57 14.14
C ILE A 85 8.68 15.22 14.62
N LEU A 86 8.34 15.13 15.91
CA LEU A 86 7.76 13.96 16.54
C LEU A 86 6.25 14.14 16.76
N PHE A 87 5.49 13.12 16.35
CA PHE A 87 4.06 13.03 16.51
C PHE A 87 3.68 11.79 17.28
N ARG A 88 2.67 11.88 18.15
CA ARG A 88 1.94 10.71 18.65
C ARG A 88 0.77 10.43 17.70
N TYR A 89 0.80 9.26 17.06
CA TYR A 89 -0.16 8.88 16.03
C TYR A 89 -1.43 8.27 16.65
N GLY A 90 -1.24 7.40 17.63
CA GLY A 90 -2.31 6.75 18.40
C GLY A 90 -1.72 5.80 19.44
N GLY A 91 -2.32 5.67 20.62
CA GLY A 91 -1.87 4.70 21.64
C GLY A 91 -0.36 4.79 21.95
N GLU A 92 0.37 3.77 21.48
CA GLU A 92 1.84 3.56 21.60
C GLU A 92 2.63 3.80 20.30
N GLU A 93 1.95 4.33 19.28
CA GLU A 93 2.47 4.59 17.94
C GLU A 93 2.87 6.06 17.77
N PHE A 94 4.02 6.28 17.14
CA PHE A 94 4.60 7.59 16.89
C PHE A 94 5.07 7.73 15.44
N ILE A 95 4.90 8.92 14.87
CA ILE A 95 5.48 9.28 13.57
C ILE A 95 6.61 10.27 13.78
N LEU A 96 7.68 10.12 13.02
CA LEU A 96 8.80 11.05 12.94
C LEU A 96 8.94 11.57 11.51
N LEU A 97 9.07 12.87 11.36
CA LEU A 97 9.50 13.50 10.11
C LEU A 97 10.93 14.00 10.28
N PHE A 98 11.84 13.55 9.41
CA PHE A 98 13.26 13.91 9.45
C PHE A 98 13.60 14.81 8.28
N ALA A 99 13.88 16.08 8.54
CA ALA A 99 14.19 17.04 7.49
C ALA A 99 15.67 16.95 7.07
N ASN A 100 15.93 17.18 5.77
CA ASN A 100 17.27 17.30 5.17
C ASN A 100 18.19 16.10 5.48
N GLN A 101 17.63 14.89 5.49
CA GLN A 101 18.34 13.66 5.86
C GLN A 101 17.96 12.52 4.92
N THR A 102 18.98 11.77 4.52
CA THR A 102 18.83 10.49 3.81
C THR A 102 18.42 9.38 4.76
N ILE A 103 17.86 8.31 4.22
CA ILE A 103 17.44 7.14 4.99
C ILE A 103 18.58 6.50 5.78
N GLU A 104 19.79 6.46 5.22
CA GLU A 104 20.96 5.92 5.91
C GLU A 104 21.28 6.70 7.19
N ASN A 105 21.25 8.03 7.11
CA ASN A 105 21.48 8.90 8.26
C ASN A 105 20.38 8.73 9.32
N VAL A 106 19.12 8.66 8.90
CA VAL A 106 17.99 8.47 9.80
C VAL A 106 18.04 7.11 10.49
N VAL A 107 18.34 6.04 9.75
CA VAL A 107 18.49 4.68 10.31
C VAL A 107 19.63 4.64 11.34
N ASN A 108 20.77 5.25 11.05
CA ASN A 108 21.88 5.34 12.00
C ASN A 108 21.49 6.12 13.27
N LYS A 109 20.83 7.27 13.12
CA LYS A 109 20.32 8.08 14.24
C LYS A 109 19.34 7.27 15.09
N LEU A 110 18.32 6.66 14.49
CA LEU A 110 17.31 5.90 15.21
C LEU A 110 17.89 4.64 15.87
N ASN A 111 18.89 3.98 15.28
CA ASN A 111 19.57 2.86 15.94
C ASN A 111 20.32 3.31 17.21
N ALA A 112 20.96 4.48 17.18
CA ALA A 112 21.61 5.05 18.37
C ALA A 112 20.58 5.42 19.46
N VAL A 113 19.46 6.05 19.06
CA VAL A 113 18.34 6.37 19.97
C VAL A 113 17.78 5.10 20.59
N LYS A 114 17.49 4.08 19.78
CA LYS A 114 16.97 2.78 20.23
C LYS A 114 17.87 2.09 21.23
N ASN A 115 19.17 2.00 20.94
CA ASN A 115 20.14 1.34 21.82
C ASN A 115 20.31 2.06 23.16
N SER A 116 20.15 3.39 23.17
CA SER A 116 20.23 4.19 24.39
C SER A 116 18.92 4.15 25.19
N PHE A 117 17.77 4.23 24.51
CA PHE A 117 16.45 4.14 25.15
C PHE A 117 16.24 2.77 25.82
N PHE A 118 16.68 1.68 25.18
CA PHE A 118 16.57 0.33 25.74
C PHE A 118 17.37 0.14 27.05
N LYS A 119 18.31 1.04 27.36
CA LYS A 119 19.08 1.04 28.60
C LYS A 119 18.47 1.91 29.69
N LEU A 120 17.41 2.66 29.40
CA LEU A 120 16.75 3.53 30.38
C LEU A 120 15.90 2.68 31.34
N PRO A 121 16.22 2.65 32.65
CA PRO A 121 15.46 1.88 33.61
C PRO A 121 14.14 2.58 33.97
N PHE A 122 13.05 1.82 33.99
CA PHE A 122 11.77 2.25 34.53
C PHE A 122 11.53 1.54 35.86
N GLU A 123 11.71 2.25 36.97
CA GLU A 123 11.53 1.68 38.31
C GLU A 123 10.04 1.42 38.60
N THR A 124 9.70 0.17 38.88
CA THR A 124 8.32 -0.27 39.19
C THR A 124 8.28 -1.02 40.51
N ASP A 125 7.07 -1.23 41.05
CA ASP A 125 6.87 -2.03 42.26
C ASP A 125 7.33 -3.49 42.09
N ASN A 126 7.39 -3.97 40.84
CA ASN A 126 7.82 -5.32 40.47
C ASN A 126 9.27 -5.36 39.96
N GLY A 127 10.08 -4.33 40.27
CA GLY A 127 11.48 -4.20 39.88
C GLY A 127 11.69 -3.29 38.66
N THR A 128 12.88 -3.37 38.06
CA THR A 128 13.27 -2.51 36.94
C THR A 128 12.75 -3.05 35.60
N HIS A 129 11.98 -2.24 34.88
CA HIS A 129 11.51 -2.52 33.51
C HIS A 129 12.36 -1.79 32.48
N PHE A 130 12.54 -2.40 31.30
CA PHE A 130 13.20 -1.79 30.15
C PHE A 130 12.27 -1.88 28.95
N GLN A 131 12.07 -0.74 28.28
CA GLN A 131 11.20 -0.66 27.12
C GLN A 131 12.03 -0.56 25.83
N SER A 132 11.74 -1.41 24.84
CA SER A 132 12.25 -1.25 23.48
C SER A 132 11.19 -0.68 22.56
N PHE A 133 11.62 -0.27 21.37
CA PHE A 133 10.74 0.09 20.28
C PHE A 133 11.28 -0.48 18.97
N SER A 134 10.36 -0.65 18.02
CA SER A 134 10.66 -0.97 16.63
C SER A 134 10.29 0.21 15.75
N ALA A 135 11.02 0.40 14.65
CA ALA A 135 10.77 1.49 13.73
C ALA A 135 10.90 1.05 12.27
N GLY A 136 9.99 1.49 11.41
CA GLY A 136 10.10 1.46 9.96
C GLY A 136 10.40 2.87 9.42
N VAL A 137 11.32 2.99 8.45
CA VAL A 137 11.75 4.30 7.93
C VAL A 137 11.71 4.30 6.40
N VAL A 138 11.10 5.30 5.77
CA VAL A 138 11.10 5.47 4.32
C VAL A 138 11.65 6.83 3.92
N GLU A 139 12.45 6.88 2.86
CA GLU A 139 12.84 8.14 2.21
C GLU A 139 11.75 8.60 1.26
N VAL A 140 11.34 9.86 1.34
CA VAL A 140 10.29 10.40 0.48
C VAL A 140 10.85 10.81 -0.87
N GLN A 141 10.15 10.45 -1.94
CA GLN A 141 10.45 10.84 -3.31
C GLN A 141 9.38 11.82 -3.84
N ALA A 142 9.73 12.65 -4.84
CA ALA A 142 8.83 13.67 -5.42
C ALA A 142 7.55 13.11 -6.06
N THR A 143 7.47 11.80 -6.30
CA THR A 143 6.41 11.16 -7.09
C THR A 143 5.05 11.17 -6.39
N ASN A 144 4.99 11.32 -5.06
CA ASN A 144 3.73 11.27 -4.33
C ASN A 144 3.62 12.33 -3.21
N PRO A 145 2.70 13.31 -3.32
CA PRO A 145 2.53 14.36 -2.31
C PRO A 145 1.67 13.91 -1.12
N HIS A 146 1.10 12.70 -1.13
CA HIS A 146 0.16 12.25 -0.10
C HIS A 146 0.88 11.48 1.00
N ILE A 147 0.86 12.01 2.23
CA ILE A 147 1.49 11.38 3.39
C ILE A 147 0.99 9.95 3.66
N SER A 148 -0.28 9.64 3.38
CA SER A 148 -0.83 8.29 3.62
C SER A 148 -0.02 7.20 2.93
N TYR A 149 0.39 7.44 1.67
CA TYR A 149 1.22 6.50 0.92
C TYR A 149 2.55 6.21 1.63
N TRP A 150 3.23 7.24 2.10
CA TRP A 150 4.52 7.10 2.78
C TRP A 150 4.39 6.48 4.18
N LEU A 151 3.28 6.74 4.86
CA LEU A 151 2.96 6.06 6.12
C LEU A 151 2.75 4.56 5.90
N ASP A 152 2.05 4.15 4.84
CA ASP A 152 1.84 2.74 4.51
C ASP A 152 3.18 2.02 4.26
N LEU A 153 4.12 2.65 3.53
CA LEU A 153 5.45 2.09 3.32
C LEU A 153 6.28 2.01 4.62
N ALA A 154 6.22 3.04 5.45
CA ALA A 154 6.89 3.03 6.75
C ALA A 154 6.30 1.97 7.69
N ASP A 155 4.98 1.76 7.66
CA ASP A 155 4.31 0.71 8.43
C ASP A 155 4.69 -0.69 7.94
N LEU A 156 4.81 -0.92 6.63
CA LEU A 156 5.34 -2.18 6.08
C LEU A 156 6.77 -2.47 6.59
N ALA A 157 7.64 -1.46 6.61
CA ALA A 157 8.99 -1.62 7.16
C ALA A 157 8.96 -1.87 8.69
N LEU A 158 8.03 -1.25 9.42
CA LEU A 158 7.82 -1.50 10.85
C LEU A 158 7.32 -2.93 11.11
N TYR A 159 6.43 -3.43 10.27
CA TYR A 159 5.97 -4.81 10.30
C TYR A 159 7.16 -5.77 10.15
N ASP A 160 8.01 -5.56 9.15
CA ASP A 160 9.26 -6.32 8.97
C ASP A 160 10.17 -6.22 10.20
N ALA A 161 10.25 -5.05 10.84
CA ALA A 161 11.01 -4.86 12.08
C ALA A 161 10.47 -5.76 13.21
N LYS A 162 9.14 -5.82 13.35
CA LYS A 162 8.45 -6.62 14.38
C LYS A 162 8.60 -8.11 14.13
N GLU A 163 8.41 -8.58 12.90
CA GLU A 163 8.50 -10.00 12.52
C GLU A 163 9.92 -10.54 12.67
N ASN A 164 10.93 -9.74 12.35
CA ASN A 164 12.32 -10.20 12.45
C ASN A 164 12.85 -10.23 13.90
N GLY A 165 12.03 -9.91 14.90
CA GLY A 165 12.37 -10.04 16.33
C GLY A 165 12.36 -8.73 17.12
N ARG A 166 11.71 -7.67 16.60
CA ARG A 166 11.52 -6.38 17.29
C ARG A 166 12.84 -5.69 17.67
N ASN A 167 12.78 -4.62 18.48
CA ASN A 167 13.92 -3.83 18.95
C ASN A 167 14.91 -3.50 17.82
N ARG A 168 14.38 -3.03 16.68
CA ARG A 168 15.18 -2.70 15.49
C ARG A 168 14.58 -1.58 14.67
N VAL A 169 15.44 -0.97 13.88
CA VAL A 169 15.07 0.01 12.86
C VAL A 169 15.24 -0.64 11.50
N GLN A 170 14.16 -0.70 10.74
CA GLN A 170 14.14 -1.27 9.40
C GLN A 170 13.95 -0.12 8.40
N PRO A 171 14.93 0.17 7.54
CA PRO A 171 14.62 0.97 6.35
C PRO A 171 13.63 0.19 5.51
N TYR A 172 12.63 0.88 4.98
CA TYR A 172 11.90 0.49 3.80
C TYR A 172 12.93 0.44 2.68
N LYS A 173 13.55 -0.73 2.56
CA LYS A 173 14.21 -1.13 1.36
C LYS A 173 13.07 -1.54 0.49
N ASP A 174 12.79 -0.69 -0.48
CA ASP A 174 12.08 -1.14 -1.64
C ASP A 174 12.74 -2.47 -2.02
N LYS A 175 12.00 -3.58 -1.95
CA LYS A 175 12.47 -4.84 -2.57
C LYS A 175 12.62 -4.64 -4.10
N PHE A 176 12.32 -3.43 -4.57
CA PHE A 176 12.35 -2.87 -5.90
C PHE A 176 13.47 -1.82 -5.97
N ASN A 177 14.58 -2.19 -6.58
CA ASN A 177 15.35 -1.23 -7.36
C ASN A 177 14.37 -0.55 -8.35
N PRO A 178 14.53 0.72 -8.79
CA PRO A 178 13.68 1.31 -9.82
C PRO A 178 13.99 0.67 -11.18
N VAL A 179 13.61 -0.59 -11.33
CA VAL A 179 13.23 -1.19 -12.59
C VAL A 179 11.75 -0.83 -12.71
N ALA A 180 11.35 -0.24 -13.83
CA ALA A 180 9.94 0.02 -14.12
C ALA A 180 9.13 -1.24 -13.77
N LEU A 181 8.12 -1.10 -12.88
CA LEU A 181 7.25 -2.22 -12.56
C LEU A 181 6.68 -2.75 -13.89
N PRO A 182 6.60 -4.07 -14.08
CA PRO A 182 5.97 -4.61 -15.28
C PRO A 182 4.56 -4.03 -15.40
N THR A 183 4.31 -3.23 -16.42
CA THR A 183 2.97 -2.66 -16.66
C THR A 183 2.11 -3.71 -17.33
N ILE A 184 0.99 -4.05 -16.69
CA ILE A 184 -0.03 -4.96 -17.23
C ILE A 184 -1.30 -4.18 -17.51
N HIS A 185 -1.83 -4.34 -18.72
CA HIS A 185 -3.10 -3.74 -19.11
C HIS A 185 -4.21 -4.76 -18.92
N VAL A 186 -5.35 -4.34 -18.35
CA VAL A 186 -6.57 -5.16 -18.29
C VAL A 186 -7.68 -4.41 -19.01
N SER A 187 -8.22 -5.01 -20.08
CA SER A 187 -9.38 -4.47 -20.80
C SER A 187 -10.64 -5.18 -20.34
N ILE A 188 -11.54 -4.46 -19.66
CA ILE A 188 -12.86 -4.94 -19.25
C ILE A 188 -13.85 -4.54 -20.35
N ILE A 189 -14.38 -5.53 -21.05
CA ILE A 189 -15.36 -5.40 -22.12
C ILE A 189 -16.69 -5.98 -21.62
N GLU A 190 -17.52 -5.12 -21.04
CA GLU A 190 -18.78 -5.51 -20.39
C GLU A 190 -19.79 -4.39 -20.60
N GLY A 191 -21.02 -4.74 -21.01
CA GLY A 191 -22.04 -3.75 -21.35
C GLY A 191 -22.69 -3.09 -20.12
N ASP A 192 -22.44 -3.62 -18.92
CA ASP A 192 -22.91 -3.09 -17.65
C ASP A 192 -21.83 -2.23 -16.94
N PRO A 193 -21.99 -0.89 -16.87
CA PRO A 193 -21.02 0.00 -16.21
C PRO A 193 -20.83 -0.26 -14.71
N ILE A 194 -21.85 -0.80 -14.03
CA ILE A 194 -21.76 -1.16 -12.61
C ILE A 194 -20.84 -2.37 -12.49
N MET A 195 -21.07 -3.38 -13.32
CA MET A 195 -20.22 -4.58 -13.36
C MET A 195 -18.77 -4.24 -13.70
N GLN A 196 -18.51 -3.33 -14.64
CA GLN A 196 -17.17 -2.84 -14.93
C GLN A 196 -16.49 -2.20 -13.70
N SER A 197 -17.24 -1.40 -12.94
CA SER A 197 -16.72 -0.70 -11.75
C SER A 197 -16.42 -1.67 -10.61
N ILE A 198 -17.28 -2.69 -10.44
CA ILE A 198 -17.07 -3.77 -9.48
C ILE A 198 -15.83 -4.58 -9.83
N ILE A 199 -15.70 -5.04 -11.09
CA ILE A 199 -14.54 -5.79 -11.56
C ILE A 199 -13.28 -4.96 -11.32
N HIS A 200 -13.21 -3.72 -11.82
CA HIS A 200 -12.05 -2.84 -11.63
C HIS A 200 -11.64 -2.75 -10.16
N SER A 201 -12.59 -2.49 -9.26
CA SER A 201 -12.29 -2.31 -7.82
C SER A 201 -11.65 -3.55 -7.20
N ASN A 202 -12.07 -4.76 -7.62
CA ASN A 202 -11.54 -6.02 -7.13
C ASN A 202 -10.16 -6.38 -7.70
N LEU A 203 -9.71 -5.75 -8.79
CA LEU A 203 -8.40 -6.05 -9.40
C LEU A 203 -7.23 -5.33 -8.72
N LYS A 204 -7.50 -4.28 -7.93
CA LYS A 204 -6.46 -3.44 -7.31
C LYS A 204 -5.58 -4.22 -6.32
N GLU A 205 -6.14 -5.17 -5.58
CA GLU A 205 -5.39 -5.98 -4.62
C GLU A 205 -4.35 -6.88 -5.30
N SER A 206 -4.63 -7.36 -6.51
CA SER A 206 -3.70 -8.21 -7.27
C SER A 206 -2.45 -7.44 -7.69
N ALA A 207 -2.57 -6.14 -7.99
CA ALA A 207 -1.44 -5.30 -8.38
C ALA A 207 -0.42 -5.14 -7.23
N LEU A 208 -0.90 -4.96 -6.00
CA LEU A 208 -0.06 -4.84 -4.80
C LEU A 208 0.68 -6.14 -4.51
N LYS A 209 0.00 -7.28 -4.64
CA LYS A 209 0.56 -8.60 -4.36
C LYS A 209 1.72 -8.96 -5.29
N PHE A 210 1.60 -8.65 -6.58
CA PHE A 210 2.59 -9.00 -7.61
C PHE A 210 3.57 -7.86 -7.93
N GLN A 211 3.44 -6.72 -7.27
CA GLN A 211 4.31 -5.54 -7.48
C GLN A 211 4.37 -5.15 -8.97
N ILE A 212 3.19 -4.99 -9.57
CA ILE A 212 3.02 -4.57 -10.97
C ILE A 212 2.28 -3.24 -11.03
N GLU A 213 2.45 -2.51 -12.13
CA GLU A 213 1.58 -1.39 -12.45
C GLU A 213 0.37 -1.90 -13.27
N LEU A 214 -0.83 -1.81 -12.70
CA LEU A 214 -2.05 -2.32 -13.35
C LEU A 214 -2.86 -1.18 -13.97
N HIS A 215 -2.96 -1.16 -15.30
CA HIS A 215 -3.78 -0.19 -16.04
C HIS A 215 -5.09 -0.85 -16.49
N VAL A 216 -6.19 -0.49 -15.82
CA VAL A 216 -7.52 -1.04 -16.13
C VAL A 216 -8.28 -0.12 -17.09
N HIS A 217 -8.61 -0.65 -18.26
CA HIS A 217 -9.35 0.02 -19.33
C HIS A 217 -10.76 -0.55 -19.40
N ARG A 218 -11.76 0.29 -19.67
CA ARG A 218 -13.18 -0.09 -19.68
C ARG A 218 -13.76 0.19 -21.06
N PHE A 219 -14.49 -0.78 -21.58
CA PHE A 219 -15.12 -0.75 -22.90
C PHE A 219 -16.56 -1.22 -22.78
N GLU A 220 -17.50 -0.40 -23.23
CA GLU A 220 -18.93 -0.73 -23.23
C GLU A 220 -19.29 -1.66 -24.39
N THR A 221 -18.52 -1.63 -25.48
CA THR A 221 -18.75 -2.46 -26.67
C THR A 221 -17.46 -3.07 -27.20
N ALA A 222 -17.58 -4.18 -27.95
CA ALA A 222 -16.44 -4.82 -28.60
C ALA A 222 -15.79 -3.91 -29.65
N GLU A 223 -16.57 -3.12 -30.39
CA GLU A 223 -16.07 -2.19 -31.40
C GLU A 223 -15.24 -1.07 -30.77
N SER A 224 -15.65 -0.57 -29.60
CA SER A 224 -14.88 0.44 -28.87
C SER A 224 -13.50 -0.08 -28.45
N TYR A 225 -13.43 -1.37 -28.08
CA TYR A 225 -12.16 -2.04 -27.82
C TYR A 225 -11.34 -2.23 -29.10
N LEU A 226 -11.95 -2.71 -30.18
CA LEU A 226 -11.28 -2.97 -31.47
C LEU A 226 -10.67 -1.71 -32.11
N ASN A 227 -11.23 -0.53 -31.83
CA ASN A 227 -10.69 0.75 -32.30
C ASN A 227 -9.59 1.33 -31.38
N SER A 228 -9.27 0.66 -30.27
CA SER A 228 -8.24 1.11 -29.34
C SER A 228 -6.84 0.62 -29.71
N THR A 229 -5.81 1.30 -29.21
CA THR A 229 -4.41 0.87 -29.35
C THR A 229 -4.08 -0.38 -28.53
N LEU A 230 -4.99 -0.84 -27.66
CA LEU A 230 -4.77 -1.99 -26.76
C LEU A 230 -5.00 -3.33 -27.45
N VAL A 231 -5.63 -3.36 -28.63
CA VAL A 231 -5.91 -4.59 -29.38
C VAL A 231 -4.61 -5.30 -29.77
N THR A 232 -3.59 -4.54 -30.15
CA THR A 232 -2.29 -5.06 -30.59
C THR A 232 -1.30 -5.26 -29.44
N ASN A 233 -1.69 -4.92 -28.21
CA ASN A 233 -0.83 -5.03 -27.04
C ASN A 233 -0.83 -6.48 -26.51
N LYS A 234 0.31 -7.17 -26.65
CA LYS A 234 0.49 -8.56 -26.20
C LYS A 234 0.42 -8.74 -24.68
N LYS A 235 0.55 -7.67 -23.89
CA LYS A 235 0.46 -7.64 -22.43
C LYS A 235 -0.90 -7.12 -21.94
N ASN A 236 -1.94 -7.27 -22.76
CA ASN A 236 -3.30 -6.89 -22.43
C ASN A 236 -4.15 -8.12 -22.11
N PHE A 237 -4.62 -8.20 -20.88
CA PHE A 237 -5.55 -9.22 -20.41
C PHE A 237 -6.99 -8.76 -20.65
N ILE A 238 -7.80 -9.61 -21.28
CA ILE A 238 -9.16 -9.23 -21.67
C ILE A 238 -10.17 -9.94 -20.75
N ILE A 239 -10.93 -9.16 -19.98
CA ILE A 239 -12.11 -9.65 -19.30
C ILE A 239 -13.30 -9.29 -20.17
N LEU A 240 -14.04 -10.27 -20.68
CA LEU A 240 -15.18 -10.01 -21.54
C LEU A 240 -16.45 -10.69 -21.04
N SER A 241 -17.58 -10.06 -21.31
CA SER A 241 -18.91 -10.67 -21.22
C SER A 241 -19.33 -11.18 -22.60
N ASN A 242 -20.15 -12.24 -22.67
CA ASN A 242 -20.64 -12.70 -23.97
C ASN A 242 -21.72 -11.77 -24.56
N PHE A 243 -22.52 -11.17 -23.69
CA PHE A 243 -23.64 -10.30 -24.07
C PHE A 243 -23.17 -8.86 -24.21
N LEU A 244 -22.57 -8.56 -25.35
CA LEU A 244 -22.16 -7.21 -25.75
C LEU A 244 -23.15 -6.64 -26.76
N SER A 245 -23.24 -5.31 -26.85
CA SER A 245 -23.96 -4.66 -27.94
C SER A 245 -23.12 -4.72 -29.22
N GLY A 246 -23.73 -5.11 -30.34
CA GLY A 246 -23.05 -5.27 -31.63
C GLY A 246 -22.41 -6.64 -31.77
N ILE A 247 -21.08 -6.69 -31.75
CA ILE A 247 -20.29 -7.93 -31.85
C ILE A 247 -20.35 -8.70 -30.53
N SER A 248 -20.73 -9.97 -30.57
CA SER A 248 -20.74 -10.84 -29.40
C SER A 248 -19.32 -11.10 -28.86
N GLY A 249 -19.21 -11.45 -27.58
CA GLY A 249 -17.91 -11.84 -27.00
C GLY A 249 -17.25 -12.99 -27.80
N VAL A 250 -18.07 -13.86 -28.39
CA VAL A 250 -17.66 -14.94 -29.26
C VAL A 250 -16.94 -14.49 -30.52
N GLU A 251 -17.57 -13.58 -31.23
CA GLU A 251 -17.07 -13.04 -32.47
C GLU A 251 -15.81 -12.20 -32.22
N LEU A 252 -15.75 -11.50 -31.09
CA LEU A 252 -14.56 -10.74 -30.69
C LEU A 252 -13.35 -11.66 -30.49
N VAL A 253 -13.48 -12.75 -29.73
CA VAL A 253 -12.37 -13.69 -29.51
C VAL A 253 -11.90 -14.32 -30.82
N ASN A 254 -12.83 -14.73 -31.70
CA ASN A 254 -12.49 -15.24 -33.03
C ASN A 254 -11.78 -14.20 -33.90
N TYR A 255 -12.19 -12.94 -33.83
CA TYR A 255 -11.55 -11.84 -34.55
C TYR A 255 -10.10 -11.65 -34.07
N LEU A 256 -9.88 -11.63 -32.75
CA LEU A 256 -8.53 -11.50 -32.17
C LEU A 256 -7.63 -12.70 -32.53
N LYS A 257 -8.18 -13.92 -32.52
CA LYS A 257 -7.48 -15.12 -32.98
C LYS A 257 -7.07 -15.01 -34.45
N GLY A 258 -7.92 -14.47 -35.31
CA GLY A 258 -7.60 -14.20 -36.71
C GLY A 258 -6.43 -13.24 -36.91
N LEU A 259 -6.17 -12.37 -35.93
CA LEU A 259 -5.02 -11.45 -35.92
C LEU A 259 -3.74 -12.08 -35.35
N ASN A 260 -3.71 -13.41 -35.10
CA ASN A 260 -2.64 -14.10 -34.37
C ASN A 260 -2.37 -13.52 -32.97
N ILE A 261 -3.38 -12.90 -32.38
CA ILE A 261 -3.37 -12.47 -30.99
C ILE A 261 -4.13 -13.57 -30.26
N LEU A 262 -3.45 -14.33 -29.42
CA LEU A 262 -4.10 -15.25 -28.49
C LEU A 262 -4.29 -14.48 -27.19
N PRO A 263 -5.37 -13.68 -27.05
CA PRO A 263 -5.54 -12.89 -25.85
C PRO A 263 -5.71 -13.82 -24.67
N LEU A 264 -4.91 -13.58 -23.64
CA LEU A 264 -5.18 -14.10 -22.32
C LEU A 264 -6.53 -13.52 -21.89
N SER A 265 -7.56 -14.34 -21.93
CA SER A 265 -8.95 -13.87 -21.89
C SER A 265 -9.77 -14.65 -20.88
N LEU A 266 -10.57 -13.90 -20.11
CA LEU A 266 -11.44 -14.40 -19.06
C LEU A 266 -12.87 -14.01 -19.34
N LEU A 267 -13.69 -15.01 -19.64
CA LEU A 267 -15.10 -14.82 -19.92
C LEU A 267 -15.91 -14.74 -18.62
N ILE A 268 -16.81 -13.77 -18.50
CA ILE A 268 -17.84 -13.75 -17.46
C ILE A 268 -19.18 -14.07 -18.10
N THR A 269 -19.71 -15.26 -17.87
CA THR A 269 -20.97 -15.74 -18.50
C THR A 269 -22.09 -15.91 -17.49
N SER A 270 -23.31 -15.52 -17.84
CA SER A 270 -24.52 -15.71 -17.03
C SER A 270 -25.14 -17.10 -17.15
N ASN A 271 -24.71 -17.92 -18.13
CA ASN A 271 -25.47 -19.07 -18.55
C ASN A 271 -24.76 -20.39 -18.23
N LYS A 272 -25.51 -21.34 -17.65
CA LYS A 272 -25.07 -22.75 -17.54
C LYS A 272 -25.09 -23.47 -18.91
N ASN A 273 -25.21 -22.73 -20.00
CA ASN A 273 -25.33 -23.26 -21.34
C ASN A 273 -23.96 -23.76 -21.81
N LYS A 274 -23.79 -25.08 -21.80
CA LYS A 274 -22.53 -25.75 -22.12
C LYS A 274 -22.06 -25.47 -23.56
N ASP A 275 -22.98 -25.13 -24.47
CA ASP A 275 -22.66 -24.94 -25.88
C ASP A 275 -21.97 -23.60 -26.13
N GLU A 276 -22.42 -22.54 -25.46
CA GLU A 276 -21.79 -21.21 -25.49
C GLU A 276 -20.36 -21.26 -24.92
N LEU A 277 -20.16 -21.98 -23.82
CA LEU A 277 -18.82 -22.19 -23.24
C LEU A 277 -17.91 -23.01 -24.18
N ARG A 278 -18.46 -24.02 -24.86
CA ARG A 278 -17.72 -24.84 -25.84
C ARG A 278 -17.28 -24.02 -27.03
N GLU A 279 -18.17 -23.20 -27.57
CA GLU A 279 -17.85 -22.29 -28.67
C GLU A 279 -16.73 -21.33 -28.26
N MET A 280 -16.72 -20.87 -27.01
CA MET A 280 -15.67 -19.99 -26.45
C MET A 280 -14.33 -20.61 -26.24
N ILE A 281 -14.29 -21.82 -25.71
CA ILE A 281 -13.04 -22.57 -25.64
C ILE A 281 -12.52 -22.85 -27.07
N ALA A 282 -13.41 -23.18 -28.02
CA ALA A 282 -13.02 -23.41 -29.42
C ALA A 282 -12.53 -22.13 -30.12
N ALA A 283 -13.13 -20.98 -29.80
CA ALA A 283 -12.71 -19.67 -30.30
C ALA A 283 -11.35 -19.25 -29.75
N GLY A 284 -10.90 -19.82 -28.61
CA GLY A 284 -9.58 -19.58 -28.04
C GLY A 284 -9.59 -18.79 -26.73
N ALA A 285 -10.74 -18.68 -26.05
CA ALA A 285 -10.80 -18.12 -24.71
C ALA A 285 -9.96 -18.96 -23.74
N THR A 286 -9.16 -18.29 -22.90
CA THR A 286 -8.21 -18.99 -22.03
C THR A 286 -8.89 -19.56 -20.78
N ASP A 287 -9.89 -18.86 -20.25
CA ASP A 287 -10.59 -19.27 -19.04
C ASP A 287 -11.98 -18.59 -18.93
N TYR A 288 -12.80 -19.02 -17.96
CA TYR A 288 -14.14 -18.48 -17.72
C TYR A 288 -14.53 -18.47 -16.23
N ILE A 289 -15.51 -17.61 -15.91
CA ILE A 289 -16.22 -17.53 -14.62
C ILE A 289 -17.71 -17.41 -14.88
N ASN A 290 -18.50 -18.15 -14.11
CA ASN A 290 -19.96 -18.08 -14.14
C ASN A 290 -20.47 -16.91 -13.27
N LYS A 291 -21.57 -16.27 -13.66
CA LYS A 291 -22.36 -15.38 -12.79
C LYS A 291 -23.24 -16.26 -11.86
N PRO A 292 -23.47 -15.87 -10.59
CA PRO A 292 -22.94 -14.67 -9.93
C PRO A 292 -21.42 -14.73 -9.77
N LEU A 293 -20.75 -13.61 -10.07
CA LEU A 293 -19.30 -13.53 -10.12
C LEU A 293 -18.70 -13.80 -8.74
N SER A 294 -17.82 -14.80 -8.64
CA SER A 294 -17.00 -15.00 -7.46
C SER A 294 -15.76 -14.11 -7.54
N PHE A 295 -15.68 -13.11 -6.66
CA PHE A 295 -14.54 -12.18 -6.60
C PHE A 295 -13.23 -12.90 -6.23
N GLU A 296 -13.30 -13.85 -5.30
CA GLU A 296 -12.14 -14.67 -4.92
C GLU A 296 -11.62 -15.48 -6.12
N LEU A 297 -12.52 -16.05 -6.93
CA LEU A 297 -12.14 -16.81 -8.11
C LEU A 297 -11.58 -15.89 -9.22
N LEU A 298 -12.18 -14.70 -9.40
CA LEU A 298 -11.68 -13.68 -10.32
C LEU A 298 -10.26 -13.25 -9.95
N GLN A 299 -10.03 -12.97 -8.67
CA GLN A 299 -8.73 -12.61 -8.13
C GLN A 299 -7.73 -13.74 -8.40
N LYS A 300 -8.00 -14.97 -7.96
CA LYS A 300 -7.10 -16.12 -8.19
C LYS A 300 -6.75 -16.35 -9.67
N LYS A 301 -7.72 -16.22 -10.57
CA LYS A 301 -7.46 -16.35 -12.02
C LYS A 301 -6.61 -15.19 -12.52
N MET A 302 -6.89 -13.96 -12.11
CA MET A 302 -6.06 -12.79 -12.45
C MET A 302 -4.61 -12.97 -11.96
N GLU A 303 -4.43 -13.39 -10.71
CA GLU A 303 -3.11 -13.65 -10.13
C GLU A 303 -2.34 -14.73 -10.91
N PHE A 304 -3.00 -15.83 -11.29
CA PHE A 304 -2.43 -16.87 -12.14
C PHE A 304 -1.96 -16.32 -13.50
N PHE A 305 -2.75 -15.44 -14.11
CA PHE A 305 -2.43 -14.80 -15.38
C PHE A 305 -1.28 -13.81 -15.28
N ILE A 306 -1.26 -12.98 -14.24
CA ILE A 306 -0.15 -12.06 -13.95
C ILE A 306 1.16 -12.83 -13.81
N GLN A 307 1.15 -13.94 -13.05
CA GLN A 307 2.34 -14.77 -12.86
C GLN A 307 2.89 -15.31 -14.19
N HIS A 308 2.03 -15.81 -15.09
CA HIS A 308 2.45 -16.32 -16.40
C HIS A 308 3.05 -15.24 -17.31
N ILE A 309 2.51 -14.01 -17.26
CA ILE A 309 3.04 -12.89 -18.05
C ILE A 309 4.43 -12.50 -17.54
N ILE A 310 4.62 -12.41 -16.22
CA ILE A 310 5.90 -12.05 -15.61
C ILE A 310 6.96 -13.14 -15.87
N GLU A 311 6.61 -14.42 -15.75
CA GLU A 311 7.54 -15.54 -15.99
C GLU A 311 7.91 -15.68 -17.48
N GLY A 312 7.01 -15.33 -18.40
CA GLY A 312 7.26 -15.32 -19.85
C GLY A 312 8.28 -14.26 -20.30
N ASP A 313 8.34 -13.10 -19.63
CA ASP A 313 9.32 -12.04 -19.92
C ASP A 313 10.75 -12.41 -19.49
N ASN A 314 10.92 -13.32 -18.52
CA ASN A 314 12.25 -13.70 -18.00
C ASN A 314 12.96 -14.78 -18.85
N ASN A 315 12.26 -15.39 -19.82
CA ASN A 315 12.79 -16.45 -20.69
C ASN A 315 12.96 -16.01 -22.16
N GLY A 316 12.89 -14.70 -22.45
CA GLY A 316 12.98 -14.11 -23.79
C GLY A 316 14.26 -13.32 -24.02
#